data_AF-A0A848HL79-F1
#
_entry.id   AF-A0A848HL79-F1
#
_cell.length_a   1.000
_cell.length_b   1.000
_cell.length_c   1.000
_cell.angle_alpha   90.00
_cell.angle_beta   90.00
_cell.angle_gamma   90.00
#
_symmetry.space_group_name_H-M   'P 1'
#
loop_
_entity.id
_entity.type
_entity.pdbx_description
1 polymer ?
#
loop_
_entity_poly.entity_id
_entity_poly.type
_entity_poly.pdbx_seq_one_letter_code
_entity_poly.pdbx_strand_id
1 'polypeptide(L)'
;MDENSKFGQVGRFIYEFQRVRATLAGLYLMLGDGAPEVEHPEMALTELASRTATLFAQRRAADVVAVSGFNAVIEIVQKYGARLDELLGRVDLDNVPDEAEIQGLLSCQHELERYQRLLASTPDERTGPMI
;
A
#
# COMPACT_ATOMS: atom_id res chain seq x y z
N MET A 1 -22.17 -11.48 -17.57
CA MET A 1 -20.98 -12.19 -17.08
C MET A 1 -21.45 -13.41 -16.32
N ASP A 2 -20.97 -14.61 -16.62
CA ASP A 2 -21.32 -15.81 -15.84
C ASP A 2 -20.67 -15.79 -14.45
N GLU A 3 -21.20 -16.58 -13.53
CA GLU A 3 -20.76 -16.61 -12.12
C GLU A 3 -19.27 -16.97 -11.99
N ASN A 4 -18.75 -17.88 -12.82
CA ASN A 4 -17.34 -18.25 -12.81
C ASN A 4 -16.44 -17.06 -13.17
N SER A 5 -16.85 -16.26 -14.16
CA SER A 5 -16.14 -15.03 -14.50
C SER A 5 -16.21 -13.99 -13.37
N LYS A 6 -17.36 -13.86 -12.68
CA LYS A 6 -17.52 -13.00 -11.49
C LYS A 6 -16.55 -13.40 -10.37
N PHE A 7 -16.51 -14.69 -10.03
CA PHE A 7 -15.57 -15.22 -9.04
C PHE A 7 -14.11 -14.98 -9.42
N GLY A 8 -13.75 -15.18 -10.69
CA GLY A 8 -12.39 -14.93 -11.17
C GLY A 8 -11.96 -13.48 -10.99
N GLN A 9 -12.86 -12.54 -11.27
CA GLN A 9 -12.58 -11.10 -11.15
C GLN A 9 -12.47 -10.65 -9.69
N VAL A 10 -13.35 -11.14 -8.82
CA VAL A 10 -13.25 -10.95 -7.37
C VAL A 10 -11.93 -11.51 -6.84
N GLY A 11 -11.57 -12.74 -7.22
CA GLY A 11 -10.32 -13.38 -6.81
C GLY A 11 -9.08 -12.58 -7.25
N ARG A 12 -9.10 -12.06 -8.48
CA ARG A 12 -8.03 -11.19 -8.99
C ARG A 12 -7.92 -9.89 -8.19
N PHE A 13 -9.04 -9.24 -7.89
CA PHE A 13 -9.04 -8.03 -7.07
C PHE A 13 -8.45 -8.28 -5.68
N ILE A 14 -8.89 -9.34 -5.00
CA ILE A 14 -8.36 -9.74 -3.69
C ILE A 14 -6.85 -9.99 -3.77
N TYR A 15 -6.39 -10.74 -4.78
CA TYR A 15 -4.98 -11.04 -4.99
C TYR A 15 -4.13 -9.78 -5.15
N GLU A 16 -4.52 -8.87 -6.05
CA GLU A 16 -3.77 -7.63 -6.28
C GLU A 16 -3.78 -6.73 -5.04
N PHE A 17 -4.89 -6.72 -4.31
CA PHE A 17 -4.97 -5.98 -3.05
C PHE A 17 -3.99 -6.50 -2.00
N GLN A 18 -3.86 -7.82 -1.85
CA GLN A 18 -2.90 -8.39 -0.91
C GLN A 18 -1.45 -8.08 -1.29
N ARG A 19 -1.14 -7.98 -2.59
CA ARG A 19 0.18 -7.53 -3.06
C ARG A 19 0.48 -6.09 -2.66
N VAL A 20 -0.49 -5.20 -2.84
CA VAL A 20 -0.40 -3.80 -2.40
C VAL A 20 -0.17 -3.73 -0.89
N ARG A 21 -0.95 -4.49 -0.10
CA ARG A 21 -0.79 -4.55 1.36
C ARG A 21 0.60 -5.04 1.77
N ALA A 22 1.11 -6.10 1.14
CA ALA A 22 2.44 -6.65 1.44
C ALA A 22 3.55 -5.65 1.13
N THR A 23 3.46 -4.95 -0.01
CA THR A 23 4.44 -3.94 -0.42
C THR A 23 4.43 -2.75 0.55
N LEU A 24 3.25 -2.30 0.96
CA LEU A 24 3.09 -1.25 1.96
C LEU A 24 3.68 -1.64 3.32
N ALA A 25 3.50 -2.89 3.75
CA ALA A 25 4.14 -3.41 4.95
C ALA A 25 5.67 -3.42 4.83
N GLY A 26 6.22 -3.79 3.68
CA GLY A 26 7.65 -3.69 3.40
C GLY A 26 8.18 -2.25 3.50
N LEU A 27 7.45 -1.29 2.93
CA LEU A 27 7.78 0.14 3.03
C LEU A 27 7.77 0.63 4.49
N TYR A 28 6.76 0.24 5.26
CA TYR A 28 6.68 0.56 6.68
C TYR A 28 7.93 0.10 7.44
N LEU A 29 8.35 -1.14 7.22
CA LEU A 29 9.54 -1.71 7.86
C LEU A 29 10.84 -1.01 7.43
N MET A 30 10.98 -0.69 6.15
CA MET A 30 12.12 0.06 5.63
C MET A 30 12.22 1.46 6.23
N LEU A 31 11.08 2.11 6.46
CA LEU A 31 11.02 3.47 7.02
C LEU A 31 11.19 3.50 8.54
N GLY A 32 10.85 2.41 9.24
CA GLY A 32 10.96 2.28 10.70
C GLY A 32 12.37 1.91 11.21
N ASP A 33 13.41 2.02 10.37
CA ASP A 33 14.81 1.69 10.67
C ASP A 33 15.03 0.31 11.31
N GLY A 34 14.21 -0.68 10.93
CA GLY A 34 14.41 -2.06 11.34
C GLY A 34 14.34 -2.33 12.84
N ALA A 35 13.67 -1.49 13.63
CA ALA A 35 13.45 -1.74 15.05
C ALA A 35 12.85 -3.15 15.23
N PRO A 36 13.62 -4.11 15.78
CA PRO A 36 13.07 -5.40 16.13
C PRO A 36 12.19 -5.20 17.36
N GLU A 37 11.19 -6.06 17.55
CA GLU A 37 10.32 -6.11 18.73
C GLU A 37 9.09 -5.20 18.71
N VAL A 38 8.30 -5.29 17.65
CA VAL A 38 6.88 -5.54 17.88
C VAL A 38 6.50 -6.61 16.86
N GLU A 39 6.24 -7.83 17.32
CA GLU A 39 5.37 -8.72 16.56
C GLU A 39 4.15 -7.85 16.21
N HIS A 40 3.99 -7.49 14.94
CA HIS A 40 2.80 -6.78 14.47
C HIS A 40 1.85 -7.83 13.87
N PRO A 41 1.26 -8.75 14.66
CA PRO A 41 0.20 -9.57 14.13
C PRO A 41 -0.96 -8.60 13.85
N GLU A 42 -1.27 -8.48 12.56
CA GLU A 42 -2.53 -7.91 12.06
C GLU A 42 -2.75 -6.41 12.30
N MET A 43 -1.76 -5.56 12.04
CA MET A 43 -2.04 -4.13 11.89
C MET A 43 -3.12 -3.92 10.81
N ALA A 44 -4.18 -3.20 11.17
CA ALA A 44 -5.25 -2.84 10.25
C ALA A 44 -4.66 -2.02 9.10
N LEU A 45 -5.16 -2.21 7.88
CA LEU A 45 -4.60 -1.53 6.70
C LEU A 45 -4.60 -0.01 6.87
N THR A 46 -5.69 0.57 7.35
CA THR A 46 -5.81 2.02 7.54
C THR A 46 -4.71 2.57 8.44
N GLU A 47 -4.41 1.82 9.51
CA GLU A 47 -3.33 2.16 10.43
C GLU A 47 -1.96 2.00 9.77
N LEU A 48 -1.72 0.88 9.08
CA LEU A 48 -0.48 0.64 8.34
C LEU A 48 -0.21 1.76 7.34
N ALA A 49 -1.22 2.14 6.56
CA ALA A 49 -1.10 3.15 5.52
C ALA A 49 -0.82 4.55 6.11
N SER A 50 -1.54 4.91 7.19
CA SER A 50 -1.34 6.19 7.89
C SER A 50 0.04 6.31 8.54
N ARG A 51 0.49 5.24 9.22
CA ARG A 51 1.83 5.22 9.84
C ARG A 51 2.94 5.28 8.79
N THR A 52 2.80 4.52 7.69
CA THR A 52 3.78 4.55 6.59
C THR A 52 3.87 5.94 5.96
N ALA A 53 2.74 6.60 5.71
CA ALA A 53 2.71 7.98 5.19
C ALA A 53 3.43 8.96 6.11
N THR A 54 3.20 8.84 7.42
CA THR A 54 3.84 9.70 8.43
C THR A 54 5.35 9.50 8.45
N LEU A 55 5.83 8.26 8.47
CA LEU A 55 7.27 7.96 8.43
C LEU A 55 7.91 8.42 7.13
N PHE A 56 7.22 8.23 6.00
CA PHE A 56 7.70 8.70 4.70
C PHE A 56 7.84 10.23 4.68
N ALA A 57 6.84 10.96 5.17
CA ALA A 57 6.87 12.41 5.28
C ALA A 57 8.01 12.90 6.20
N GLN A 58 8.29 12.19 7.30
CA GLN A 58 9.42 12.52 8.18
C GLN A 58 10.76 12.33 7.47
N ARG A 59 10.94 11.22 6.76
CA ARG A 59 12.21 10.88 6.06
C ARG A 59 12.43 11.72 4.80
N ARG A 60 11.36 12.20 4.16
CA ARG A 60 11.38 12.97 2.91
C ARG A 60 10.81 14.38 3.08
N ALA A 61 10.93 14.98 4.27
CA ALA A 61 10.32 16.28 4.58
C ALA A 61 10.70 17.40 3.61
N ALA A 62 11.90 17.35 3.03
CA ALA A 62 12.38 18.31 2.03
C ALA A 62 11.82 18.08 0.62
N ASP A 63 11.27 16.90 0.33
CA ASP A 63 10.73 16.50 -0.98
C ASP A 63 9.20 16.50 -0.96
N VAL A 64 8.62 17.70 -0.92
CA VAL A 64 7.17 17.93 -0.81
C VAL A 64 6.39 17.24 -1.94
N VAL A 65 6.98 17.15 -3.14
CA VAL A 65 6.35 16.49 -4.30
C VAL A 65 6.25 14.99 -4.07
N ALA A 66 7.33 14.33 -3.62
CA ALA A 66 7.28 12.91 -3.30
C ALA A 66 6.32 12.62 -2.14
N VAL A 67 6.29 13.47 -1.10
CA VAL A 67 5.37 13.30 0.03
C VAL A 67 3.91 13.42 -0.40
N SER A 68 3.58 14.43 -1.21
CA SER A 68 2.23 14.59 -1.76
C SER A 68 1.82 13.41 -2.64
N GLY A 69 2.72 12.98 -3.53
CA GLY A 69 2.49 11.81 -4.40
C GLY A 69 2.29 10.52 -3.60
N PHE A 70 3.04 10.31 -2.52
CA PHE A 70 2.89 9.17 -1.64
C PHE A 70 1.53 9.18 -0.92
N ASN A 71 1.12 10.33 -0.38
CA ASN A 71 -0.18 10.48 0.28
C ASN A 71 -1.35 10.18 -0.67
N ALA A 72 -1.28 10.64 -1.93
CA ALA A 72 -2.30 10.32 -2.92
C ALA A 72 -2.42 8.80 -3.18
N VAL A 73 -1.30 8.08 -3.22
CA VAL A 73 -1.31 6.61 -3.33
C VAL A 73 -1.96 5.98 -2.09
N ILE A 74 -1.62 6.47 -0.89
CA ILE A 74 -2.17 5.96 0.38
C ILE A 74 -3.69 6.14 0.46
N GLU A 75 -4.22 7.29 0.04
CA GLU A 75 -5.67 7.53 -0.02
C GLU A 75 -6.38 6.51 -0.92
N ILE A 76 -5.80 6.19 -2.07
CA ILE A 76 -6.35 5.20 -3.00
C ILE A 76 -6.30 3.79 -2.39
N VAL A 77 -5.19 3.42 -1.73
CA VAL A 77 -5.07 2.13 -1.04
C VAL A 77 -6.14 1.97 0.04
N GLN A 78 -6.38 3.01 0.85
CA GLN A 78 -7.41 3.00 1.88
C GLN A 78 -8.82 2.86 1.28
N LYS A 79 -9.09 3.56 0.17
CA LYS A 79 -10.35 3.43 -0.58
C LYS A 79 -10.58 1.99 -1.04
N TYR A 80 -9.59 1.34 -1.63
CA TYR A 80 -9.72 -0.05 -2.07
C TYR A 80 -9.78 -1.03 -0.90
N GLY A 81 -9.21 -0.70 0.25
CA GLY A 81 -9.37 -1.49 1.48
C GLY A 81 -10.82 -1.52 1.97
N ALA A 82 -11.45 -0.36 2.07
CA ALA A 82 -12.88 -0.29 2.40
C ALA A 82 -13.74 -1.06 1.37
N ARG A 83 -13.39 -0.94 0.08
CA ARG A 83 -14.06 -1.68 -1.00
C ARG A 83 -13.92 -3.20 -0.86
N LEU A 84 -12.74 -3.68 -0.45
CA LEU A 84 -12.51 -5.10 -0.17
C LEU A 84 -13.34 -5.59 1.03
N ASP A 85 -13.39 -4.81 2.12
CA ASP A 85 -14.15 -5.16 3.31
C ASP A 85 -15.65 -5.27 3.00
N GLU A 86 -16.20 -4.37 2.20
CA GLU A 86 -17.58 -4.43 1.71
C GLU A 86 -17.85 -5.71 0.91
N LEU A 87 -16.93 -6.05 0.00
CA LEU A 87 -17.04 -7.21 -0.88
C LEU A 87 -16.99 -8.53 -0.08
N LEU A 88 -16.09 -8.64 0.89
CA LEU A 88 -15.95 -9.83 1.74
C LEU A 88 -17.06 -9.95 2.77
N GLY A 89 -17.54 -8.85 3.33
CA GLY A 89 -18.59 -8.84 4.35
C GLY A 89 -19.96 -9.29 3.84
N ARG A 90 -20.21 -9.17 2.52
CA ARG A 90 -21.51 -9.50 1.92
C ARG A 90 -21.46 -10.64 0.90
N VAL A 91 -20.27 -11.08 0.49
CA VAL A 91 -20.06 -12.01 -0.65
C VAL A 91 -20.91 -11.57 -1.85
N ASP A 92 -20.78 -10.28 -2.17
CA ASP A 92 -21.64 -9.63 -3.16
C ASP A 92 -21.07 -9.81 -4.57
N LEU A 93 -21.54 -10.87 -5.24
CA LEU A 93 -21.20 -11.17 -6.63
C LEU A 93 -21.98 -10.31 -7.64
N ASP A 94 -22.84 -9.41 -7.19
CA ASP A 94 -23.52 -8.45 -8.06
C ASP A 94 -22.77 -7.12 -8.14
N ASN A 95 -21.91 -6.84 -7.15
CA ASN A 95 -21.01 -5.68 -7.14
C ASN A 95 -19.54 -6.08 -7.33
N VAL A 96 -19.27 -6.88 -8.36
CA VAL A 96 -17.91 -7.32 -8.73
C VAL A 96 -17.03 -6.12 -9.09
N PRO A 97 -15.76 -6.08 -8.64
CA PRO A 97 -14.83 -5.02 -8.99
C PRO A 97 -14.61 -4.96 -10.50
N ASP A 98 -14.74 -3.80 -11.12
CA ASP A 98 -14.54 -3.69 -12.56
C ASP A 98 -13.04 -3.73 -12.95
N GLU A 99 -12.73 -3.81 -14.25
CA GLU A 99 -11.34 -3.85 -14.70
C GLU A 99 -10.60 -2.53 -14.37
N ALA A 100 -11.29 -1.39 -14.32
CA ALA A 100 -10.67 -0.12 -13.98
C ALA A 100 -10.22 -0.08 -12.51
N GLU A 101 -10.99 -0.66 -11.60
CA GLU A 101 -10.62 -0.84 -10.19
C GLU A 101 -9.36 -1.72 -10.07
N ILE A 102 -9.29 -2.82 -10.81
CA ILE A 102 -8.11 -3.70 -10.82
C ILE A 102 -6.87 -2.99 -11.39
N GLN A 103 -7.03 -2.23 -12.47
CA GLN A 103 -5.94 -1.43 -13.03
C GLN A 103 -5.48 -0.31 -12.08
N GLY A 104 -6.39 0.24 -11.28
CA GLY A 104 -6.07 1.17 -10.21
C GLY A 104 -5.17 0.55 -9.13
N LEU A 105 -5.46 -0.69 -8.71
CA LEU A 105 -4.60 -1.43 -7.78
C LEU A 105 -3.22 -1.73 -8.35
N LEU A 106 -3.14 -2.16 -9.61
CA LEU A 106 -1.86 -2.37 -10.29
C LEU A 106 -1.03 -1.09 -10.38
N SER A 107 -1.68 0.04 -10.61
CA SER A 107 -1.02 1.35 -10.62
C SER A 107 -0.49 1.72 -9.24
N CYS A 108 -1.28 1.49 -8.18
CA CYS A 108 -0.83 1.68 -6.79
C CYS A 108 0.38 0.79 -6.49
N GLN A 109 0.33 -0.48 -6.88
CA GLN A 109 1.45 -1.42 -6.70
C GLN A 109 2.73 -0.90 -7.35
N HIS A 110 2.68 -0.46 -8.61
CA HIS A 110 3.85 0.08 -9.30
C HIS A 110 4.41 1.33 -8.62
N GLU A 111 3.56 2.24 -8.15
CA GLU A 111 4.01 3.43 -7.43
C GLU A 111 4.62 3.08 -6.08
N LEU A 112 4.03 2.15 -5.31
CA LEU A 112 4.62 1.68 -4.05
C LEU A 112 5.99 1.04 -4.28
N GLU A 113 6.15 0.19 -5.30
CA GLU A 113 7.44 -0.38 -5.69
C GLU A 113 8.45 0.68 -6.11
N ARG A 114 7.99 1.74 -6.80
CA ARG A 114 8.84 2.88 -7.16
C ARG A 114 9.33 3.60 -5.90
N TYR A 115 8.48 3.86 -4.92
CA TYR A 115 8.91 4.44 -3.63
C TYR A 115 9.84 3.50 -2.86
N GLN A 116 9.61 2.19 -2.93
CA GLN A 116 10.49 1.20 -2.29
C GLN A 116 11.89 1.25 -2.89
N ARG A 117 12.00 1.30 -4.23
CA ARG A 117 13.27 1.50 -4.94
C ARG A 117 13.92 2.82 -4.58
N LEU A 118 13.15 3.92 -4.51
CA LEU A 118 13.65 5.24 -4.12
C LEU A 118 14.27 5.23 -2.72
N LEU A 119 13.61 4.57 -1.76
CA LEU A 119 14.13 4.43 -0.39
C LEU A 119 15.39 3.56 -0.34
N ALA A 120 15.43 2.47 -1.11
CA ALA A 120 16.61 1.61 -1.19
C ALA A 120 17.82 2.31 -1.86
N SER A 121 17.58 3.25 -2.78
CA SER A 121 18.65 3.94 -3.51
C SER A 121 19.13 5.24 -2.87
N THR A 122 18.41 5.78 -1.88
CA THR A 122 18.78 7.03 -1.21
C THR A 122 19.48 6.71 0.11
N PRO A 123 20.78 7.03 0.28
CA PRO A 123 21.46 6.85 1.57
C PRO A 123 20.75 7.67 2.64
N ASP A 124 20.60 7.10 3.84
CA ASP A 124 20.10 7.86 4.98
C ASP A 124 21.08 8.99 5.30
N GLU A 125 20.65 10.25 5.21
CA GLU A 125 21.45 11.40 5.69
C GLU A 125 21.75 11.27 7.19
N ARG A 126 20.92 10.54 7.95
CA ARG A 126 21.17 10.17 9.35
C ARG A 126 22.35 9.21 9.56
N THR A 127 22.81 8.53 8.50
CA THR A 127 24.00 7.68 8.48
C THR A 127 25.15 8.29 7.69
N GLY A 128 25.11 9.59 7.40
CA GLY A 128 26.28 10.30 6.89
C GLY A 128 27.44 10.17 7.89
N PRO A 129 28.70 10.01 7.43
CA PRO A 129 29.83 9.92 8.33
C PRO A 129 29.85 11.17 9.22
N MET A 130 29.88 10.98 10.54
CA MET A 130 30.24 12.05 11.46
C MET A 130 31.67 12.49 11.08
N ILE A 131 31.78 13.68 10.48
CA ILE A 131 33.07 14.36 10.29
C ILE A 131 33.32 15.22 11.52
#